data_AF-A0A352MXN3-F1
#
_entry.id   AF-A0A352MXN3-F1
#
_cell.length_a   1.000
_cell.length_b   1.000
_cell.length_c   1.000
_cell.angle_alpha   90.00
_cell.angle_beta   90.00
_cell.angle_gamma   90.00
#
_symmetry.space_group_name_H-M   'P 1'
#
loop_
_entity.id
_entity.type
_entity.pdbx_description
1 polymer ?
#
loop_
_entity_poly.entity_id
_entity_poly.type
_entity_poly.pdbx_seq_one_letter_code
_entity_poly.pdbx_strand_id
1 'polypeptide(L)' 'MEFGDSTLIITPNNKKILIDGGGNEFGSFDVGEKTLLPYLLARQIKNIDYVIISHFDSDHVRWITNNYEET' A
#
# COMPACT_ATOMS: atom_id res chain seq x y z
N MET A 1 9.70 -7.05 15.91
CA MET A 1 9.55 -6.87 14.46
C MET A 1 8.06 -6.79 14.23
N GLU A 2 7.55 -5.58 14.05
CA GLU A 2 6.17 -5.34 13.68
C GLU A 2 6.09 -5.31 12.15
N PHE A 3 5.06 -5.97 11.61
CA PHE A 3 4.78 -6.03 10.20
C PHE A 3 3.41 -5.39 10.01
N GLY A 4 3.33 -4.41 9.12
CA GLY A 4 2.07 -3.75 8.81
C GLY A 4 1.26 -4.54 7.78
N ASP A 5 -0.04 -4.30 7.79
CA ASP A 5 -0.99 -4.93 6.89
C ASP A 5 -1.15 -4.12 5.59
N SER A 6 -1.57 -4.78 4.51
CA SER A 6 -2.05 -4.11 3.30
C SER A 6 -3.22 -4.89 2.69
N THR A 7 -4.34 -4.21 2.45
CA THR A 7 -5.56 -4.81 1.92
C THR A 7 -6.06 -4.02 0.72
N LEU A 8 -6.27 -4.72 -0.41
CA LEU A 8 -6.91 -4.17 -1.59
C LEU A 8 -8.37 -4.60 -1.66
N ILE A 9 -9.28 -3.63 -1.75
CA ILE A 9 -10.70 -3.86 -2.04
C ILE A 9 -11.01 -3.35 -3.45
N ILE A 10 -11.64 -4.21 -4.25
CA ILE A 10 -12.24 -3.83 -5.54
C ILE A 10 -13.75 -3.95 -5.41
N THR A 11 -14.43 -2.83 -5.51
CA THR A 11 -15.89 -2.77 -5.39
C THR A 11 -16.59 -3.26 -6.68
N PRO A 12 -17.90 -3.55 -6.64
CA PRO A 12 -18.67 -3.90 -7.84
C PRO A 12 -18.66 -2.82 -8.94
N ASN A 13 -18.43 -1.55 -8.58
CA ASN A 13 -18.29 -0.44 -9.54
C ASN A 13 -16.81 -0.14 -9.93
N ASN A 14 -15.91 -1.10 -9.69
CA ASN A 14 -14.49 -1.07 -10.06
C ASN A 14 -13.68 0.08 -9.44
N LYS A 15 -14.10 0.53 -8.24
CA LYS A 15 -13.29 1.41 -7.39
C LYS A 15 -12.26 0.60 -6.64
N LYS A 16 -10.99 1.03 -6.67
CA LYS A 16 -9.89 0.40 -5.96
C LYS A 16 -9.62 1.18 -4.68
N ILE A 17 -9.80 0.52 -3.55
CA ILE A 17 -9.55 1.08 -2.23
C ILE A 17 -8.39 0.31 -1.65
N LEU A 18 -7.31 1.00 -1.31
CA LEU A 18 -6.18 0.45 -0.57
C LEU A 18 -6.33 0.82 0.90
N ILE A 19 -6.30 -0.16 1.78
CA ILE A 19 -6.23 0.04 3.22
C ILE A 19 -4.82 -0.37 3.64
N ASP A 20 -4.06 0.61 4.13
CA ASP A 20 -2.64 0.50 4.50
C ASP A 20 -1.68 0.05 3.37
N GLY A 21 -0.44 0.52 3.45
CA GLY A 21 0.60 0.21 2.47
C GLY A 21 1.39 -1.06 2.79
N GLY A 22 1.20 -1.63 3.99
CA GLY A 22 2.07 -2.64 4.56
C GLY A 22 3.49 -2.09 4.80
N GLY A 23 4.31 -2.88 5.47
CA GLY A 23 5.62 -2.39 5.88
C GLY A 23 6.28 -3.24 6.94
N ASN A 24 7.48 -2.81 7.30
CA ASN A 24 8.24 -3.36 8.41
C ASN A 24 8.94 -2.19 9.09
N GLU A 25 8.71 -2.05 10.39
CA GLU A 25 9.19 -0.92 11.18
C GLU A 25 10.74 -0.90 11.31
N PHE A 26 11.39 -2.07 11.24
CA PHE A 26 12.82 -2.23 11.55
C PHE A 26 13.66 -2.89 10.45
N GLY A 27 13.26 -2.72 9.18
CA GLY A 27 13.95 -3.32 8.03
C GLY A 27 14.34 -2.32 6.93
N SER A 28 15.41 -2.64 6.20
CA SER A 28 15.74 -2.01 4.91
C SER A 28 14.90 -2.57 3.75
N PHE A 29 14.12 -3.62 4.00
CA PHE A 29 13.22 -4.20 3.02
C PHE A 29 11.94 -3.34 2.91
N ASP A 30 11.79 -2.65 1.79
CA ASP A 30 10.58 -1.89 1.48
C ASP A 30 9.48 -2.83 0.98
N VAL A 31 8.56 -3.21 1.88
CA VAL A 31 7.41 -4.09 1.55
C VAL A 31 6.54 -3.48 0.46
N GLY A 32 6.41 -2.15 0.43
CA GLY A 32 5.63 -1.46 -0.57
C GLY A 32 6.23 -1.61 -1.97
N GLU A 33 7.53 -1.34 -2.12
CA GLU A 33 8.24 -1.45 -3.39
C GLU A 33 8.39 -2.91 -3.84
N LYS A 34 8.67 -3.83 -2.91
CA LYS A 34 9.03 -5.23 -3.24
C LYS A 34 7.86 -6.20 -3.23
N THR A 35 6.70 -5.83 -2.68
CA THR A 35 5.53 -6.72 -2.61
C THR A 35 4.26 -6.04 -3.11
N LEU A 36 3.89 -4.89 -2.55
CA LEU A 36 2.63 -4.22 -2.92
C LEU A 36 2.64 -3.75 -4.38
N LEU A 37 3.66 -3.02 -4.81
CA LEU A 37 3.74 -2.52 -6.18
C LEU A 37 3.75 -3.65 -7.23
N PRO A 38 4.58 -4.71 -7.11
CA PRO A 38 4.50 -5.87 -7.99
C PRO A 38 3.11 -6.53 -8.00
N TYR A 39 2.45 -6.63 -6.83
CA TYR A 39 1.12 -7.19 -6.70
C TYR A 39 0.06 -6.41 -7.49
N LEU A 40 0.12 -5.06 -7.42
CA LEU A 40 -0.78 -4.16 -8.14
C LEU A 40 -0.53 -4.20 -9.65
N LEU A 41 0.74 -4.14 -10.07
CA LEU A 41 1.14 -4.18 -11.49
C LEU A 41 0.77 -5.51 -12.15
N ALA A 42 0.96 -6.64 -11.47
CA ALA A 42 0.56 -7.96 -11.96
C ALA A 42 -0.96 -8.06 -12.24
N ARG A 43 -1.77 -7.22 -11.57
CA ARG A 43 -3.22 -7.10 -11.77
C ARG A 43 -3.63 -5.95 -12.68
N GLN A 44 -2.66 -5.29 -13.31
CA GLN A 44 -2.87 -4.11 -14.16
C GLN A 44 -3.56 -2.94 -13.43
N ILE A 45 -3.40 -2.87 -12.10
CA ILE A 45 -3.92 -1.78 -11.28
C ILE A 45 -2.87 -0.68 -11.28
N LYS A 46 -3.14 0.37 -12.05
CA LYS A 46 -2.26 1.54 -12.18
C LYS A 46 -2.69 2.75 -11.35
N ASN A 47 -3.95 2.75 -10.90
CA ASN A 47 -4.54 3.84 -10.13
C ASN A 47 -5.30 3.25 -8.94
N ILE A 48 -5.17 3.90 -7.79
CA ILE A 48 -5.95 3.63 -6.59
C ILE A 48 -6.91 4.82 -6.40
N ASP A 49 -8.21 4.55 -6.26
CA ASP A 49 -9.21 5.62 -6.11
C ASP A 49 -9.20 6.20 -4.70
N TYR A 50 -8.91 5.38 -3.69
CA TYR A 50 -8.89 5.77 -2.28
C TYR A 50 -7.79 5.05 -1.53
N VAL A 51 -7.11 5.78 -0.65
CA VAL A 51 -6.16 5.23 0.32
C VAL A 51 -6.69 5.54 1.73
N ILE A 52 -6.85 4.50 2.55
CA ILE A 52 -7.27 4.61 3.94
C ILE A 52 -6.10 4.13 4.80
N ILE A 53 -5.69 4.96 5.75
CA ILE A 53 -4.62 4.66 6.70
C ILE A 53 -5.28 4.35 8.04
N SER A 54 -5.04 3.15 8.58
CA SER A 54 -5.61 2.73 9.86
C SER A 54 -4.98 3.47 11.04
N HIS A 55 -3.66 3.68 10.99
CA HIS A 55 -2.85 4.47 11.93
C HIS A 55 -1.50 4.84 11.30
N PHE A 56 -0.75 5.76 11.92
CA PHE A 56 0.43 6.41 11.33
C PHE A 56 1.77 5.76 11.69
N ASP A 57 1.76 4.51 12.16
CA ASP A 57 3.00 3.79 12.40
C ASP A 57 3.70 3.49 11.07
N SER A 58 5.03 3.52 11.09
CA SER A 58 5.83 3.59 9.86
C SER A 58 5.65 2.36 8.96
N ASP A 59 5.31 1.23 9.53
CA ASP A 59 4.99 -0.02 8.85
C ASP A 59 3.61 -0.02 8.18
N HIS A 60 2.79 1.03 8.32
CA HIS A 60 1.53 1.19 7.59
C HIS A 60 1.59 2.27 6.50
N VAL A 61 2.38 3.35 6.70
CA VAL A 61 2.30 4.57 5.87
C VAL A 61 3.51 4.86 4.99
N ARG A 62 4.64 4.19 5.21
CA ARG A 62 5.93 4.54 4.58
C ARG A 62 5.88 4.51 3.05
N TRP A 63 5.29 3.49 2.45
CA TRP A 63 5.22 3.42 0.99
C TRP A 63 4.27 4.48 0.42
N ILE A 64 3.12 4.71 1.06
CA ILE A 64 2.13 5.70 0.62
C ILE A 64 2.73 7.10 0.64
N THR A 65 3.40 7.48 1.74
CA THR A 65 4.01 8.80 1.90
C THR A 65 5.16 9.05 0.92
N ASN A 66 5.97 8.03 0.64
CA ASN A 66 7.08 8.14 -0.32
C ASN A 66 6.63 8.28 -1.78
N ASN A 67 5.40 7.89 -2.11
CA ASN A 67 4.91 7.82 -3.50
C ASN A 67 3.69 8.72 -3.75
N TYR A 68 3.29 9.55 -2.77
CA TYR A 68 2.12 10.43 -2.89
C TYR A 68 2.26 11.50 -3.98
N GLU A 69 3.48 11.89 -4.34
CA GLU A 69 3.73 12.88 -5.41
C GLU A 69 3.85 12.24 -6.81
N GLU A 70 3.90 10.91 -6.93
CA GLU A 70 4.09 10.21 -8.21
C GLU A 70 2.80 9.57 -8.78
N THR A 71 1.65 9.71 -8.12
CA THR A 71 0.34 9.19 -8.57
C THR A 71 -0.60 10.26 -9.10
#